data_AF-A0A6B3EDJ3-F1
#
_entry.id   AF-A0A6B3EDJ3-F1
#
_cell.length_a   1.000
_cell.length_b   1.000
_cell.length_c   1.000
_cell.angle_alpha   90.00
_cell.angle_beta   90.00
_cell.angle_gamma   90.00
#
_symmetry.space_group_name_H-M   'P 1'
#
loop_
_entity.id
_entity.type
_entity.pdbx_description
1 polymer ?
#
loop_
_entity_poly.entity_id
_entity_poly.type
_entity_poly.pdbx_seq_one_letter_code
_entity_poly.pdbx_strand_id
1 'polypeptide(L)'
;TAKRFGGPVIVHVITEKGRGYEPALANEADRFHTVGAIDPLTAEALTPAAGPSWTAVFGEELVRIAEERHDVVALTAAMLDPVGLTPFAARFPDRIW
;
A
#
# COMPACT_ATOMS: atom_id res chain seq x y z
N THR A 1 34.12 0.70 16.57
CA THR A 1 32.76 0.31 16.13
C THR A 1 31.97 1.57 15.85
N ALA A 2 30.92 1.51 15.01
CA ALA A 2 29.99 2.64 14.86
C ALA A 2 29.52 3.17 16.23
N LYS A 3 29.25 2.26 17.18
CA LYS A 3 28.90 2.56 18.58
C LYS A 3 29.92 3.42 19.35
N ARG A 4 31.21 3.41 18.97
CA ARG A 4 32.28 4.17 19.65
C ARG A 4 32.77 5.37 18.83
N PHE A 5 32.12 5.67 17.70
CA PHE A 5 32.53 6.76 16.84
C PHE A 5 32.03 8.10 17.43
N GLY A 6 32.90 9.09 17.53
CA GLY A 6 32.63 10.38 18.19
C GLY A 6 31.81 11.38 17.37
N GLY A 7 30.96 10.91 16.46
CA GLY A 7 30.16 11.74 15.56
C GLY A 7 29.01 10.96 14.91
N PRO A 8 28.20 11.60 14.05
CA PRO A 8 27.11 10.93 13.35
C PRO A 8 27.62 9.78 12.47
N VAL A 9 26.95 8.64 12.54
CA VAL A 9 27.24 7.47 11.70
C VAL A 9 25.96 7.00 11.04
N ILE A 10 26.00 6.79 9.74
CA ILE A 10 24.96 6.06 9.01
C ILE A 10 25.37 4.60 8.93
N VAL A 11 24.53 3.71 9.43
CA VAL A 11 24.66 2.26 9.24
C VAL A 11 23.59 1.85 8.23
N HIS A 12 24.02 1.54 7.01
CA HIS A 12 23.12 1.06 5.96
C HIS A 12 22.93 -0.45 6.11
N VAL A 13 21.70 -0.89 6.37
CA VAL A 13 21.33 -2.29 6.53
C VAL A 13 20.23 -2.62 5.52
N ILE A 14 20.35 -3.78 4.88
CA ILE A 14 19.32 -4.33 4.01
C ILE A 14 18.46 -5.29 4.84
N THR A 15 17.14 -5.08 4.83
CA THR A 15 16.16 -5.93 5.50
C THR A 15 15.10 -6.40 4.51
N GLU A 16 14.32 -7.41 4.90
CA GLU A 16 13.18 -7.91 4.13
C GLU A 16 11.89 -7.71 4.94
N LYS A 17 10.92 -7.01 4.35
CA LYS A 17 9.63 -6.72 5.00
C LYS A 17 8.82 -8.01 5.15
N GLY A 18 8.29 -8.25 6.35
CA GLY A 18 7.55 -9.47 6.68
C GLY A 18 8.42 -10.66 7.13
N ARG A 19 9.76 -10.55 7.08
CA ARG A 19 10.67 -11.63 7.47
C ARG A 19 10.39 -12.12 8.90
N GLY A 20 10.22 -13.44 9.04
CA GLY A 20 9.87 -14.07 10.31
C GLY A 20 8.37 -14.34 10.49
N TYR A 21 7.53 -13.90 9.54
CA TYR A 21 6.10 -14.20 9.53
C TYR A 21 5.64 -14.54 8.10
N GLU A 22 5.47 -15.83 7.82
CA GLU A 22 5.19 -16.35 6.47
C GLU A 22 3.96 -15.70 5.81
N PRO A 23 2.84 -15.46 6.51
CA PRO A 23 1.69 -14.78 5.90
C PRO A 23 2.01 -13.35 5.42
N ALA A 24 2.85 -12.62 6.15
CA ALA A 24 3.32 -11.32 5.71
C ALA A 24 4.28 -11.42 4.52
N LEU A 25 5.09 -12.48 4.41
CA LEU A 25 5.90 -12.74 3.22
C LEU A 25 5.03 -13.15 2.01
N ALA A 26 3.95 -13.89 2.22
CA ALA A 26 3.05 -14.30 1.14
C ALA A 26 2.14 -13.16 0.66
N ASN A 27 1.97 -12.09 1.44
CA ASN A 27 1.18 -10.93 1.05
C ASN A 27 1.95 -10.07 0.03
N GLU A 28 1.74 -10.32 -1.26
CA GLU A 28 2.40 -9.59 -2.34
C GLU A 28 2.00 -8.11 -2.41
N ALA A 29 0.79 -7.77 -1.95
CA ALA A 29 0.26 -6.41 -2.02
C ALA A 29 1.11 -5.41 -1.21
N ASP A 30 1.36 -5.67 0.07
CA ASP A 30 2.09 -4.71 0.91
C ASP A 30 2.96 -5.32 2.02
N ARG A 31 3.03 -6.66 2.10
CA ARG A 31 3.74 -7.40 3.15
C ARG A 31 3.25 -7.06 4.57
N PHE A 32 1.93 -6.92 4.71
CA PHE A 32 1.25 -6.48 5.93
C PHE A 32 1.75 -5.11 6.41
N HIS A 33 1.84 -4.13 5.52
CA HIS A 33 2.09 -2.74 5.91
C HIS A 33 1.03 -2.25 6.88
N THR A 34 -0.24 -2.54 6.55
CA THR A 34 -1.39 -2.31 7.40
C THR A 34 -2.33 -3.51 7.30
N VAL A 35 -2.68 -4.09 8.44
CA VAL A 35 -3.73 -5.12 8.53
C VAL A 35 -4.70 -4.76 9.63
N GLY A 36 -5.95 -5.18 9.46
CA GLY A 36 -6.92 -5.19 10.56
C GLY A 36 -6.54 -6.24 11.62
N ALA A 37 -7.45 -6.47 12.58
CA ALA A 37 -7.26 -7.56 13.53
C ALA A 37 -7.33 -8.91 12.81
N ILE A 38 -6.26 -9.70 12.91
CA ILE A 38 -6.12 -11.02 12.29
C ILE A 38 -5.82 -12.09 13.36
N ASP A 39 -6.18 -13.33 13.08
CA ASP A 39 -5.68 -14.47 13.85
C ASP A 39 -4.17 -14.65 13.55
N PRO A 40 -3.29 -14.68 14.56
CA PRO A 40 -1.85 -14.72 14.34
C PRO A 40 -1.36 -16.04 13.71
N LEU A 41 -2.11 -17.14 13.85
CA LEU A 41 -1.76 -18.46 13.31
C LEU A 41 -2.26 -18.64 11.88
N THR A 42 -3.48 -18.20 11.57
CA THR A 42 -4.09 -18.38 10.24
C THR A 42 -3.91 -17.17 9.33
N ALA A 43 -3.62 -16.00 9.90
CA ALA A 43 -3.62 -14.69 9.25
C ALA A 43 -4.96 -14.26 8.64
N GLU A 44 -6.06 -14.93 9.02
CA GLU A 44 -7.40 -14.56 8.59
C GLU A 44 -7.94 -13.39 9.41
N ALA A 45 -8.78 -12.56 8.78
CA ALA A 45 -9.42 -11.44 9.45
C ALA A 45 -10.40 -11.92 10.54
N LEU A 46 -10.32 -11.33 11.73
CA LEU A 46 -11.22 -11.66 12.85
C LEU A 46 -12.63 -11.11 12.66
N THR A 47 -12.78 -10.10 11.79
CA THR A 47 -14.06 -9.47 11.49
C THR A 47 -14.28 -9.38 9.99
N PRO A 48 -15.46 -9.74 9.48
CA PRO A 48 -15.79 -9.58 8.07
C PRO A 48 -15.87 -8.09 7.68
N ALA A 49 -15.62 -7.79 6.41
CA ALA A 49 -15.77 -6.43 5.90
C ALA A 49 -17.23 -5.98 5.93
N ALA A 50 -17.47 -4.75 6.38
CA ALA A 50 -18.82 -4.18 6.57
C ALA A 50 -19.44 -3.57 5.29
N GLY A 51 -18.89 -3.89 4.11
CA GLY A 51 -19.28 -3.30 2.82
C GLY A 51 -18.11 -2.57 2.13
N PRO A 52 -18.39 -1.81 1.05
CA PRO A 52 -17.35 -1.08 0.33
C PRO A 52 -16.76 0.02 1.21
N SER A 53 -15.44 0.18 1.15
CA SER A 53 -14.75 1.27 1.83
C SER A 53 -14.90 2.57 1.04
N TRP A 54 -14.79 3.71 1.72
CA TRP A 54 -14.73 5.01 1.05
C TRP A 54 -13.60 5.09 0.02
N THR A 55 -12.46 4.45 0.29
CA THR A 55 -11.34 4.34 -0.64
C THR A 55 -11.72 3.59 -1.92
N ALA A 56 -12.47 2.49 -1.81
CA ALA A 56 -12.95 1.74 -2.97
C ALA A 56 -13.92 2.59 -3.81
N VAL A 57 -14.91 3.22 -3.16
CA VAL A 57 -15.88 4.11 -3.83
C VAL A 57 -15.18 5.28 -4.52
N PHE A 58 -14.20 5.91 -3.86
CA PHE A 58 -13.40 6.98 -4.45
C PHE A 58 -12.65 6.52 -5.70
N GLY A 59 -11.96 5.38 -5.64
CA GLY A 59 -11.17 4.85 -6.75
C GLY A 59 -12.05 4.52 -7.97
N GLU A 60 -13.20 3.89 -7.74
CA GLU A 60 -14.18 3.57 -8.79
C GLU A 60 -14.73 4.84 -9.46
N GLU A 61 -15.16 5.83 -8.68
CA GLU A 61 -15.68 7.08 -9.23
C GLU A 61 -14.61 7.89 -9.97
N LEU A 62 -13.37 7.93 -9.46
CA LEU A 62 -12.28 8.62 -10.13
C LEU A 62 -12.00 8.04 -11.52
N VAL A 63 -12.00 6.70 -11.64
CA VAL A 63 -11.86 6.03 -12.95
C VAL A 63 -13.00 6.40 -13.87
N ARG A 64 -14.25 6.31 -13.41
CA ARG A 64 -15.44 6.65 -14.21
C ARG A 64 -15.37 8.08 -14.76
N ILE A 65 -15.02 9.05 -13.91
CA ILE A 65 -14.86 10.45 -14.31
C ILE A 65 -13.74 10.60 -15.36
N ALA A 66 -12.63 9.88 -15.19
CA ALA A 66 -11.48 9.98 -16.08
C ALA A 66 -11.66 9.27 -17.43
N GLU A 67 -12.64 8.37 -17.57
CA GLU A 67 -13.08 7.83 -18.86
C GLU A 67 -13.79 8.88 -19.71
N GLU A 68 -14.54 9.79 -19.09
CA GLU A 68 -15.26 10.88 -19.77
C GLU A 68 -14.37 12.11 -19.98
N ARG A 69 -13.35 12.29 -19.14
CA ARG A 69 -12.49 13.48 -19.10
C ARG A 69 -11.02 13.15 -19.22
N HIS A 70 -10.40 13.51 -20.35
CA HIS A 70 -8.97 13.28 -20.61
C HIS A 70 -8.02 14.19 -19.83
N ASP A 71 -8.53 15.28 -19.22
CA ASP A 71 -7.73 16.27 -18.48
C ASP A 71 -7.53 15.92 -16.99
N VAL A 72 -8.20 14.87 -16.50
CA VAL A 72 -8.05 14.41 -15.11
C VAL A 72 -6.71 13.68 -14.94
N VAL A 73 -6.03 13.92 -13.83
CA VAL A 73 -4.77 13.28 -13.47
C VAL A 73 -4.80 12.86 -12.01
N ALA A 74 -4.06 11.82 -11.66
CA ALA A 74 -3.87 11.37 -10.30
C ALA A 74 -2.45 11.66 -9.82
N LEU A 75 -2.30 12.05 -8.55
CA LEU A 75 -1.00 12.32 -7.92
C LEU A 75 -0.97 11.60 -6.57
N THR A 76 0.12 10.91 -6.25
CA THR A 76 0.25 10.17 -4.99
C THR A 76 1.61 10.36 -4.30
N ALA A 77 1.58 10.50 -2.98
CA ALA A 77 2.79 10.62 -2.16
C ALA A 77 3.27 9.23 -1.71
N ALA A 78 3.64 8.38 -2.67
CA ALA A 78 4.02 6.96 -2.45
C ALA A 78 2.90 6.11 -1.82
N MET A 79 1.63 6.47 -2.06
CA MET A 79 0.46 5.87 -1.42
C MET A 79 -0.54 5.31 -2.44
N LEU A 80 -0.05 4.69 -3.52
CA LEU A 80 -0.87 4.29 -4.66
C LEU A 80 -2.09 3.44 -4.27
N ASP A 81 -1.86 2.34 -3.57
CA ASP A 81 -2.92 1.42 -3.13
C ASP A 81 -3.78 1.95 -1.99
N PRO A 82 -3.22 2.43 -0.85
CA PRO A 82 -4.03 2.80 0.31
C PRO A 82 -4.96 4.00 0.06
N VAL A 83 -4.71 4.81 -0.97
CA VAL A 83 -5.60 5.92 -1.35
C VAL A 83 -6.48 5.61 -2.55
N GLY A 84 -6.52 4.36 -3.01
CA GLY A 84 -7.47 3.89 -4.02
C GLY A 84 -7.13 4.29 -5.45
N LEU A 85 -5.85 4.56 -5.75
CA LEU A 85 -5.41 4.98 -7.08
C LEU A 85 -4.92 3.82 -7.96
N THR A 86 -4.80 2.61 -7.44
CA THR A 86 -4.40 1.42 -8.22
C THR A 86 -5.26 1.20 -9.47
N PRO A 87 -6.61 1.26 -9.40
CA PRO A 87 -7.45 1.09 -10.58
C PRO A 87 -7.21 2.18 -11.63
N PHE A 88 -7.01 3.41 -11.18
CA PHE A 88 -6.67 4.54 -12.06
C PHE A 88 -5.33 4.32 -12.76
N ALA A 89 -4.31 3.90 -12.02
CA ALA A 89 -2.97 3.65 -12.57
C ALA A 89 -2.98 2.53 -13.62
N ALA A 90 -3.73 1.45 -13.35
CA ALA A 90 -3.87 0.35 -14.29
C ALA A 90 -4.59 0.76 -15.57
N ARG A 91 -5.59 1.64 -15.47
CA ARG A 91 -6.41 2.09 -16.62
C ARG A 91 -5.76 3.22 -17.42
N PHE A 92 -5.07 4.13 -16.73
CA PHE A 92 -4.50 5.36 -17.27
C PHE A 92 -3.03 5.55 -16.82
N PRO A 93 -2.10 4.67 -17.25
CA PRO A 93 -0.72 4.67 -16.76
C PRO A 93 0.03 5.97 -17.07
N ASP A 94 -0.35 6.70 -18.13
CA ASP A 94 0.28 7.96 -18.53
C ASP A 94 -0.32 9.20 -17.82
N ARG A 95 -1.26 9.01 -16.88
CA ARG A 95 -2.00 10.09 -16.20
C ARG A 95 -1.86 10.05 -14.68
N ILE A 96 -0.85 9.36 -14.16
CA ILE A 96 -0.58 9.23 -12.72
C ILE A 96 0.90 9.47 -12.40
N TRP A 97 1.18 10.15 -11.27
CA TRP A 97 2.53 10.40 -10.77
C TRP A 97 2.64 10.25 -9.25
#